data_AF-A0A930B0W4-F1
#
_entry.id   AF-A0A930B0W4-F1
#
_cell.length_a   1.000
_cell.length_b   1.000
_cell.length_c   1.000
_cell.angle_alpha   90.00
_cell.angle_beta   90.00
_cell.angle_gamma   90.00
#
_symmetry.space_group_name_H-M   'P 1'
#
loop_
_entity.id
_entity.type
_entity.pdbx_description
1 polymer ?
#
loop_
_entity_poly.entity_id
_entity_poly.type
_entity_poly.pdbx_seq_one_letter_code
_entity_poly.pdbx_strand_id
1 'polypeptide(L)'
;LKGMASFTVSFINNLATGKGYSGFSFVNHNEKVTLDEFNAIVTDGSFAYDQAIAQFGQPDSESESLFYGSYSNLVSWYNANGSFGANFDITFKDGYATGKGQYGMK
;
A
#
# COMPACT_ATOMS: atom_id res chain seq x y z
N LEU A 1 21.53 -1.89 4.03
CA LEU A 1 21.34 -0.64 3.28
C LEU A 1 20.29 0.18 4.00
N LYS A 2 20.58 1.42 4.44
CA LYS A 2 19.51 2.40 4.68
C LYS A 2 18.89 2.67 3.30
N GLY A 3 17.64 2.30 3.10
CA GLY A 3 16.94 2.56 1.84
C GLY A 3 16.94 4.07 1.56
N MET A 4 17.17 4.47 0.31
CA MET A 4 16.95 5.86 -0.07
C MET A 4 15.44 6.10 -0.05
N ALA A 5 14.98 7.00 0.82
CA ALA A 5 13.63 7.50 0.72
C ALA A 5 13.49 8.24 -0.62
N SER A 6 12.40 7.96 -1.34
CA SER A 6 12.13 8.57 -2.64
C SER A 6 10.70 9.09 -2.68
N PHE A 7 10.53 10.19 -3.41
CA PHE A 7 9.25 10.75 -3.78
C PHE A 7 9.29 11.05 -5.27
N THR A 8 8.30 10.57 -6.00
CA THR A 8 8.18 10.72 -7.45
C THR A 8 6.86 11.39 -7.79
N VAL A 9 6.89 12.32 -8.75
CA VAL A 9 5.70 12.87 -9.39
C VAL A 9 5.86 12.72 -10.89
N SER A 10 4.83 12.20 -11.54
CA SER A 10 4.80 11.98 -12.99
C SER A 10 3.84 12.97 -13.65
N PHE A 11 4.20 13.45 -14.84
CA PHE A 11 3.43 14.44 -15.58
C PHE A 11 3.11 13.98 -17.01
N ILE A 12 1.90 14.28 -17.46
CA ILE A 12 1.49 14.20 -18.88
C ILE A 12 0.95 15.58 -19.26
N ASN A 13 1.47 16.17 -20.33
CA ASN A 13 1.05 17.51 -20.80
C ASN A 13 1.06 18.58 -19.69
N ASN A 14 2.08 18.55 -18.83
CA ASN A 14 2.24 19.46 -17.69
C ASN A 14 1.16 19.32 -16.58
N LEU A 15 0.37 18.25 -16.60
CA LEU A 15 -0.58 17.88 -15.54
C LEU A 15 0.02 16.72 -14.74
N ALA A 16 -0.02 16.80 -13.41
CA ALA A 16 0.40 15.70 -12.55
C ALA A 16 -0.59 14.52 -12.69
N THR A 17 -0.08 13.35 -13.07
CA THR A 17 -0.87 12.13 -13.30
C THR A 17 -0.46 10.97 -12.42
N GLY A 18 0.56 11.13 -11.60
CA GLY A 18 0.97 10.12 -10.64
C GLY A 18 1.86 10.72 -9.57
N LYS A 19 1.77 10.13 -8.38
CA LYS A 19 2.64 10.42 -7.25
C LYS A 19 2.99 9.12 -6.57
N GLY A 20 4.18 9.01 -6.01
CA GLY A 20 4.54 7.83 -5.25
C GLY A 20 5.66 8.11 -4.28
N TYR A 21 5.71 7.34 -3.21
CA TYR A 21 6.77 7.42 -2.22
C TYR A 21 7.17 6.02 -1.76
N SER A 22 8.45 5.87 -1.42
CA SER A 22 9.00 4.61 -0.92
C SER A 22 10.23 4.85 -0.07
N GLY A 23 10.67 3.83 0.67
CA GLY A 23 11.91 3.88 1.46
C GLY A 23 11.78 4.64 2.78
N PHE A 24 10.57 5.01 3.19
CA PHE A 24 10.28 5.48 4.54
C PHE A 24 10.11 4.28 5.45
N SER A 25 11.22 3.62 5.81
CA SER A 25 11.20 2.74 6.96
C SER A 25 10.91 3.59 8.19
N PHE A 26 10.11 3.09 9.15
CA PHE A 26 9.74 3.74 10.42
C PHE A 26 8.44 4.56 10.44
N VAL A 27 7.42 4.21 9.65
CA VAL A 27 6.08 4.42 10.20
C VAL A 27 5.96 3.51 11.44
N ASN A 28 5.65 4.09 12.59
CA ASN A 28 5.49 3.32 13.81
C ASN A 28 4.20 2.50 13.71
N HIS A 29 4.31 1.24 13.29
CA HIS A 29 3.17 0.33 13.26
C HIS A 29 2.89 -0.20 14.66
N ASN A 30 1.61 -0.25 15.02
CA ASN A 30 1.18 -0.68 16.36
C ASN A 30 1.62 -2.12 16.65
N GLU A 31 1.38 -3.05 15.72
CA GLU A 31 1.78 -4.47 15.78
C GLU A 31 2.05 -5.02 14.37
N LYS A 32 2.61 -6.23 14.28
CA LYS A 32 2.82 -6.91 12.99
C LYS A 32 1.52 -7.55 12.49
N VAL A 33 1.16 -7.30 11.24
CA VAL A 33 -0.05 -7.86 10.62
C VAL A 33 0.13 -9.37 10.36
N THR A 34 -0.84 -10.17 10.80
CA THR A 34 -0.87 -11.63 10.63
C THR A 34 -1.37 -12.03 9.23
N LEU A 35 -1.05 -13.26 8.80
CA LEU A 35 -1.57 -13.81 7.54
C LEU A 35 -3.10 -13.91 7.55
N ASP A 36 -3.71 -14.20 8.71
CA ASP A 36 -5.17 -14.28 8.83
C ASP A 36 -5.85 -12.92 8.65
N GLU A 37 -5.30 -11.86 9.26
CA GLU A 37 -5.80 -10.49 9.05
C GLU A 37 -5.68 -10.06 7.59
N PHE A 38 -4.56 -10.38 6.92
CA PHE A 38 -4.41 -10.13 5.49
C PHE A 38 -5.43 -10.93 4.65
N ASN A 39 -5.62 -12.20 4.97
CA ASN A 39 -6.56 -13.06 4.25
C ASN A 39 -8.02 -12.59 4.40
N ALA A 40 -8.37 -11.98 5.53
CA ALA A 40 -9.69 -11.42 5.80
C ALA A 40 -10.03 -10.16 4.99
N ILE A 41 -9.04 -9.47 4.39
CA ILE A 41 -9.28 -8.29 3.55
C ILE A 41 -10.14 -8.67 2.34
N VAL A 42 -11.28 -8.00 2.19
CA VAL A 42 -12.18 -8.19 1.04
C VAL A 42 -11.74 -7.27 -0.11
N THR A 43 -11.67 -7.80 -1.32
CA THR A 43 -11.24 -7.06 -2.53
C THR A 43 -12.36 -6.93 -3.56
N ASP A 44 -13.61 -6.91 -3.11
CA ASP A 44 -14.82 -6.76 -3.93
C ASP A 44 -15.24 -5.30 -4.12
N GLY A 45 -14.42 -4.35 -3.67
CA GLY A 45 -14.72 -2.93 -3.67
C GLY A 45 -15.45 -2.42 -2.42
N SER A 46 -15.62 -3.23 -1.37
CA SER A 46 -16.23 -2.78 -0.10
C SER A 46 -15.22 -2.29 0.95
N PHE A 47 -13.98 -2.78 0.92
CA PHE A 47 -12.94 -2.41 1.88
C PHE A 47 -12.26 -1.10 1.48
N ALA A 48 -12.45 -0.05 2.28
CA ALA A 48 -11.96 1.30 1.98
C ALA A 48 -10.51 1.53 2.44
N TYR A 49 -9.81 2.46 1.79
CA TYR A 49 -8.44 2.82 2.16
C TYR A 49 -8.32 3.28 3.63
N ASP A 50 -9.26 4.10 4.10
CA ASP A 50 -9.28 4.57 5.49
C ASP A 50 -9.44 3.41 6.50
N GLN A 51 -10.15 2.35 6.12
CA GLN A 51 -10.25 1.13 6.95
C GLN A 51 -8.90 0.40 7.01
N ALA A 52 -8.17 0.32 5.90
CA ALA A 52 -6.82 -0.23 5.87
C ALA A 52 -5.87 0.57 6.79
N ILE A 53 -5.94 1.90 6.76
CA ILE A 53 -5.15 2.77 7.63
C ILE A 53 -5.51 2.55 9.11
N ALA A 54 -6.80 2.47 9.42
CA ALA A 54 -7.26 2.24 10.79
C ALA A 54 -6.81 0.87 11.32
N GLN A 55 -6.78 -0.15 10.45
CA GLN A 55 -6.44 -1.52 10.83
C GLN A 55 -4.92 -1.78 10.88
N PHE A 56 -4.15 -1.26 9.91
CA PHE A 56 -2.74 -1.62 9.70
C PHE A 56 -1.76 -0.47 9.99
N GLY A 57 -2.27 0.73 10.24
CA GLY A 57 -1.48 1.96 10.34
C GLY A 57 -1.10 2.51 8.96
N GLN A 58 -0.32 3.59 8.96
CA GLN A 58 0.12 4.21 7.70
C GLN A 58 1.06 3.27 6.93
N PRO A 59 1.01 3.23 5.59
CA PRO A 59 1.83 2.34 4.78
C PRO A 59 3.26 2.87 4.62
N ASP A 60 4.19 1.94 4.38
CA ASP A 60 5.60 2.24 4.13
C ASP A 60 5.86 2.78 2.71
N SER A 61 4.99 2.43 1.76
CA SER A 61 5.05 2.95 0.40
C SER A 61 3.68 3.02 -0.27
N GLU A 62 3.55 4.00 -1.16
CA GLU A 62 2.35 4.23 -1.95
C GLU A 62 2.74 4.62 -3.37
N SER A 63 2.02 4.12 -4.36
CA SER A 63 2.16 4.50 -5.76
C SER A 63 0.80 4.76 -6.37
N GLU A 64 0.46 6.03 -6.51
CA GLU A 64 -0.77 6.52 -7.12
C GLU A 64 -0.57 6.78 -8.61
N SER A 65 -1.57 6.37 -9.38
CA SER A 65 -1.68 6.64 -10.81
C SER A 65 -3.10 7.09 -11.17
N LEU A 66 -3.17 8.11 -12.03
CA LEU A 66 -4.41 8.61 -12.62
C LEU A 66 -4.37 8.31 -14.12
N PHE A 67 -5.17 7.34 -14.55
CA PHE A 67 -5.30 6.97 -15.96
C PHE A 67 -6.76 7.12 -16.39
N TYR A 68 -7.01 7.95 -17.41
CA TYR A 68 -8.34 8.20 -17.98
C TYR A 68 -9.44 8.54 -16.94
N GLY A 69 -9.06 9.25 -15.87
CA GLY A 69 -9.99 9.66 -14.80
C GLY A 69 -10.27 8.60 -13.74
N SER A 70 -9.73 7.38 -13.89
CA SER A 70 -9.76 6.35 -12.84
C SER A 70 -8.52 6.44 -11.97
N TYR A 71 -8.72 6.49 -10.65
CA TYR A 71 -7.64 6.49 -9.68
C TYR A 71 -7.28 5.06 -9.30
N SER A 72 -5.99 4.71 -9.37
CA SER A 72 -5.47 3.44 -8.88
C SER A 72 -4.27 3.67 -8.00
N ASN A 73 -4.25 3.00 -6.86
CA ASN A 73 -3.22 3.16 -5.85
C ASN A 73 -2.71 1.80 -5.39
N LEU A 74 -1.40 1.56 -5.51
CA LEU A 74 -0.75 0.39 -4.94
C LEU A 74 -0.09 0.80 -3.64
N VAL A 75 -0.53 0.20 -2.55
CA VAL A 75 -0.10 0.53 -1.19
C VAL A 75 0.58 -0.67 -0.57
N SER A 76 1.72 -0.49 0.12
CA SER A 76 2.46 -1.59 0.72
C SER A 76 2.87 -1.34 2.17
N TRP A 77 2.89 -2.43 2.92
CA TRP A 77 3.27 -2.51 4.33
C TRP A 77 4.36 -3.58 4.52
N TYR A 78 5.46 -3.21 5.15
CA TYR A 78 6.60 -4.09 5.46
C TYR A 78 6.58 -4.59 6.93
N ASN A 79 5.50 -4.32 7.66
CA ASN A 79 5.27 -4.76 9.05
C ASN A 79 4.47 -6.09 9.13
N ALA A 80 4.76 -7.07 8.28
CA ALA A 80 4.04 -8.33 8.32
C ALA A 80 4.69 -9.38 9.24
N ASN A 81 3.87 -10.24 9.85
CA ASN A 81 4.32 -11.47 10.49
C ASN A 81 4.71 -12.49 9.43
N GLY A 82 5.88 -13.12 9.60
CA GLY A 82 6.37 -14.11 8.67
C GLY A 82 7.88 -14.18 8.60
N SER A 83 8.37 -14.55 7.42
CA SER A 83 9.79 -14.67 7.12
C SER A 83 10.47 -13.29 7.08
N PHE A 84 11.81 -13.29 7.03
CA PHE A 84 12.56 -12.04 6.86
C PHE A 84 12.11 -11.31 5.58
N GLY A 85 11.74 -10.04 5.72
CA GLY A 85 11.21 -9.23 4.62
C GLY A 85 9.73 -9.48 4.29
N ALA A 86 8.98 -10.17 5.16
CA ALA A 86 7.55 -10.37 4.96
C ALA A 86 6.81 -9.04 4.81
N ASN A 87 5.90 -8.99 3.86
CA ASN A 87 5.17 -7.77 3.51
C ASN A 87 3.87 -8.10 2.77
N PHE A 88 3.03 -7.10 2.63
CA PHE A 88 1.83 -7.20 1.82
C PHE A 88 1.53 -5.87 1.11
N ASP A 89 0.74 -5.99 0.06
CA ASP A 89 0.24 -4.87 -0.71
C ASP A 89 -1.27 -5.00 -0.96
N ILE A 90 -1.91 -3.84 -1.13
CA ILE A 90 -3.32 -3.74 -1.49
C ILE A 90 -3.41 -2.76 -2.66
N THR A 91 -4.11 -3.15 -3.71
CA THR A 91 -4.49 -2.27 -4.81
C THR A 91 -5.86 -1.68 -4.51
N PHE A 92 -5.93 -0.35 -4.43
CA PHE A 92 -7.16 0.41 -4.31
C PHE A 92 -7.51 1.07 -5.64
N LYS A 93 -8.76 0.96 -6.06
CA LYS A 93 -9.33 1.71 -7.16
C LYS A 93 -10.44 2.60 -6.63
N ASP A 94 -10.37 3.90 -6.95
CA ASP A 94 -11.34 4.91 -6.49
C ASP A 94 -11.59 4.86 -4.96
N GLY A 95 -10.54 4.54 -4.19
CA GLY A 95 -10.56 4.47 -2.72
C GLY A 95 -10.90 3.10 -2.11
N TYR A 96 -11.23 2.09 -2.92
CA TYR A 96 -11.66 0.77 -2.43
C TYR A 96 -10.78 -0.36 -2.95
N ALA A 97 -10.53 -1.38 -2.13
CA ALA A 97 -9.65 -2.49 -2.45
C ALA A 97 -10.23 -3.36 -3.57
N THR A 98 -9.41 -3.61 -4.59
CA THR A 98 -9.74 -4.45 -5.76
C THR A 98 -8.73 -5.57 -5.99
N GLY A 99 -7.62 -5.58 -5.26
CA GLY A 99 -6.61 -6.63 -5.33
C GLY A 99 -5.69 -6.59 -4.11
N LYS A 100 -5.00 -7.70 -3.85
CA LYS A 100 -4.03 -7.81 -2.76
C LYS A 100 -2.95 -8.83 -3.09
N GLY A 101 -1.75 -8.61 -2.54
CA GLY A 101 -0.58 -9.47 -2.67
C GLY A 101 0.16 -9.59 -1.35
N GLN A 102 0.88 -10.70 -1.14
CA GLN A 102 1.77 -10.84 0.00
C GLN A 102 3.04 -11.59 -0.36
N TYR A 103 4.09 -11.32 0.40
CA TYR A 103 5.33 -12.07 0.37
C TYR A 103 5.69 -12.57 1.77
N GLY A 104 5.97 -13.87 1.89
CA GLY A 104 6.63 -14.46 3.05
C GLY A 104 5.83 -14.44 4.36
N MET A 105 4.55 -14.05 4.34
CA MET A 105 3.68 -14.05 5.52
C MET A 105 3.43 -15.47 6.05
N LYS A 106 3.20 -15.60 7.36
CA LYS A 106 2.87 -16.86 8.04
C LYS A 106 1.77 -16.68 9.07
#